data_AF-A0A4D4L3F7-F1
#
_entry.id   AF-A0A4D4L3F7-F1
#
_cell.length_a   1.000
_cell.length_b   1.000
_cell.length_c   1.000
_cell.angle_alpha   90.00
_cell.angle_beta   90.00
_cell.angle_gamma   90.00
#
_symmetry.space_group_name_H-M   'P 1'
#
loop_
_entity.id
_entity.type
_entity.pdbx_description
1 polymer ?
#
loop_
_entity_poly.entity_id
_entity_poly.type
_entity_poly.pdbx_seq_one_letter_code
_entity_poly.pdbx_strand_id
1 'polypeptide(L)'
;MSLPVASDSDPYLLSIPTPDSPVVLPRWISSGNANPNGRYQEPVWPLGPLIDRPGASLIKIHWKYCPEPMTEQIKQVTWILLNGQLRPTYLQSREIRARSRGSADVMRETCYEWMRLGRWLYTAGVKNLRACTDDHWDAYVTDRFRTNPTRHHAEETLSRLTDLWAFDQLCTQPTGVTQPPWERQGVDDYLPSSTPQDTGENTTEPLDPSVVSPLLMWAIRMVDDLADDILAAWGEWRRMQQLAVTNPSSPAGLAALEECLLPRLAAGTRLPTTEWRGKTVLAATFIAATVGCSVNQVSGFRQRHQLSMLQQGPCPLTVPVTGQINGRPWREHLDFNEVTTLMRQLATAAVIVCLYLTGMRPQEVQGLRSGCCPDPEDGGRHLIRSHHYKNVTDADGQYVSAGEEREVPWAAITRSSARSESLNAWSLRANCSSVPPITTLPAAANAAAP
;
A
#
# COMPACT_ATOMS: atom_id res chain seq x y z
N MET A 1 -31.79 48.82 -20.85
CA MET A 1 -30.99 48.15 -19.80
C MET A 1 -31.77 46.92 -19.39
N SER A 2 -31.43 45.77 -19.97
CA SER A 2 -31.99 44.48 -19.57
C SER A 2 -30.78 43.58 -19.32
N LEU A 3 -30.53 43.27 -18.05
CA LEU A 3 -29.51 42.32 -17.64
C LEU A 3 -29.96 40.92 -18.09
N PRO A 4 -29.06 40.05 -18.58
CA PRO A 4 -29.40 38.68 -18.87
C PRO A 4 -29.54 37.91 -17.56
N VAL A 5 -30.63 37.17 -17.44
CA VAL A 5 -30.88 36.17 -16.39
C VAL A 5 -29.83 35.08 -16.55
N ALA A 6 -28.96 34.93 -15.55
CA ALA A 6 -28.07 33.78 -15.44
C ALA A 6 -28.94 32.51 -15.32
N SER A 7 -28.83 31.57 -16.25
CA SER A 7 -29.42 30.25 -16.06
C SER A 7 -28.65 29.56 -14.93
N ASP A 8 -29.30 29.33 -13.79
CA ASP A 8 -28.79 28.48 -12.72
C ASP A 8 -28.54 27.06 -13.27
N SER A 9 -27.29 26.76 -13.61
CA SER A 9 -26.86 25.40 -13.91
C SER A 9 -26.79 24.64 -12.59
N ASP A 10 -27.63 23.62 -12.41
CA ASP A 10 -27.61 22.77 -11.21
C ASP A 10 -26.21 22.17 -10.99
N PRO A 11 -25.48 22.55 -9.93
CA PRO A 11 -24.07 22.20 -9.75
C PRO A 11 -23.86 20.71 -9.45
N TYR A 12 -24.92 19.97 -9.13
CA TYR A 12 -24.86 18.54 -8.86
C TYR A 12 -25.06 17.67 -10.11
N LEU A 13 -25.56 18.25 -11.21
CA LEU A 13 -25.74 17.54 -12.47
C LEU A 13 -24.46 17.53 -13.29
N LEU A 14 -24.03 16.34 -13.71
CA LEU A 14 -22.91 16.16 -14.62
C LEU A 14 -23.39 15.74 -16.00
N SER A 15 -22.75 16.30 -17.03
CA SER A 15 -22.95 15.86 -18.41
C SER A 15 -22.43 14.43 -18.64
N ILE A 16 -22.97 13.75 -19.65
CA ILE A 16 -22.47 12.42 -20.04
C ILE A 16 -20.98 12.52 -20.42
N PRO A 17 -20.12 11.62 -19.93
CA PRO A 17 -18.72 11.57 -20.34
C PRO A 17 -18.59 11.20 -21.83
N THR A 18 -17.63 11.82 -22.50
CA THR A 18 -17.16 11.41 -23.84
C THR A 18 -16.16 10.25 -23.73
N PRO A 19 -15.88 9.49 -24.81
CA PRO A 19 -14.87 8.42 -24.80
C PRO A 19 -13.50 8.84 -24.26
N ASP A 20 -13.10 10.09 -24.54
CA ASP A 20 -11.83 10.69 -24.11
C ASP A 20 -11.91 11.44 -22.76
N SER A 21 -13.06 11.44 -22.10
CA SER A 21 -13.18 12.04 -20.77
C SER A 21 -12.27 11.31 -19.78
N PRO A 22 -11.59 12.04 -18.88
CA PRO A 22 -10.78 11.41 -17.85
C PRO A 22 -11.68 10.61 -16.90
N VAL A 23 -11.17 9.48 -16.38
CA VAL A 23 -11.89 8.66 -15.39
C VAL A 23 -12.15 9.47 -14.11
N VAL A 24 -11.14 10.21 -13.65
CA VAL A 24 -11.23 11.12 -12.49
C VAL A 24 -11.01 12.56 -12.96
N LEU A 25 -11.92 13.47 -12.65
CA LEU A 25 -11.79 14.88 -13.00
C LEU A 25 -10.66 15.56 -12.23
N PRO A 26 -9.92 16.51 -12.82
CA PRO A 26 -8.76 17.16 -12.20
C PRO A 26 -9.03 17.78 -10.82
N ARG A 27 -10.25 18.29 -10.59
CA ARG A 27 -10.67 18.85 -9.29
C ARG A 27 -10.60 17.86 -8.12
N TRP A 28 -10.59 16.55 -8.43
CA TRP A 28 -10.54 15.48 -7.44
C TRP A 28 -9.14 14.91 -7.21
N ILE A 29 -8.17 15.40 -7.95
CA ILE A 29 -6.80 14.91 -7.90
C ILE A 29 -6.00 15.90 -7.06
N SER A 30 -5.40 15.43 -5.97
CA SER A 30 -4.55 16.30 -5.15
C SER A 30 -3.36 16.81 -5.98
N SER A 31 -2.88 18.03 -5.69
CA SER A 31 -1.79 18.65 -6.47
C SER A 31 -0.49 17.84 -6.44
N GLY A 32 -0.28 17.03 -5.40
CA GLY A 32 0.88 16.13 -5.26
C GLY A 32 0.67 14.74 -5.86
N ASN A 33 -0.53 14.41 -6.36
CA ASN A 33 -0.84 13.10 -6.91
C ASN A 33 -0.37 13.00 -8.36
N ALA A 34 0.69 12.21 -8.59
CA ALA A 34 1.23 11.94 -9.92
C ALA A 34 0.77 10.59 -10.51
N ASN A 35 -0.23 9.94 -9.92
CA ASN A 35 -0.69 8.64 -10.42
C ASN A 35 -1.37 8.77 -11.79
N PRO A 36 -1.17 7.81 -12.70
CA PRO A 36 -1.76 7.85 -14.03
C PRO A 36 -3.28 7.78 -13.96
N ASN A 37 -3.94 8.62 -14.76
CA ASN A 37 -5.39 8.64 -14.93
C ASN A 37 -5.76 8.01 -16.28
N GLY A 38 -6.87 7.29 -16.32
CA GLY A 38 -7.36 6.61 -17.52
C GLY A 38 -8.30 7.47 -18.36
N ARG A 39 -8.88 6.85 -19.37
CA ARG A 39 -9.97 7.42 -20.20
C ARG A 39 -11.24 6.61 -20.06
N TYR A 40 -12.40 7.27 -20.20
CA TYR A 40 -13.72 6.66 -20.01
C TYR A 40 -13.92 5.40 -20.89
N GLN A 41 -13.43 5.41 -22.13
CA GLN A 41 -13.53 4.27 -23.05
C GLN A 41 -12.69 3.05 -22.65
N GLU A 42 -11.69 3.21 -21.77
CA GLU A 42 -10.76 2.14 -21.46
C GLU A 42 -11.42 0.99 -20.68
N PRO A 43 -10.96 -0.26 -20.90
CA PRO A 43 -11.53 -1.45 -20.24
C PRO A 43 -11.15 -1.57 -18.76
N VAL A 44 -10.22 -0.73 -18.28
CA VAL A 44 -9.76 -0.71 -16.89
C VAL A 44 -9.61 0.74 -16.45
N TRP A 45 -10.27 1.11 -15.35
CA TRP A 45 -10.23 2.46 -14.80
C TRP A 45 -9.31 2.51 -13.58
N PRO A 46 -8.16 3.21 -13.64
CA PRO A 46 -7.29 3.39 -12.48
C PRO A 46 -7.89 4.39 -11.50
N LEU A 47 -7.89 4.06 -10.21
CA LEU A 47 -8.34 4.97 -9.13
C LEU A 47 -7.17 5.58 -8.34
N GLY A 48 -5.93 5.35 -8.77
CA GLY A 48 -4.74 5.99 -8.20
C GLY A 48 -4.84 7.52 -8.07
N PRO A 49 -5.48 8.25 -9.00
CA PRO A 49 -5.67 9.69 -8.85
C PRO A 49 -6.51 10.14 -7.64
N LEU A 50 -7.23 9.21 -6.98
CA LEU A 50 -8.00 9.44 -5.74
C LEU A 50 -7.31 8.91 -4.49
N ILE A 51 -6.07 8.42 -4.62
CA ILE A 51 -5.32 7.73 -3.55
C ILE A 51 -4.03 8.49 -3.28
N ASP A 52 -4.00 9.22 -2.17
CA ASP A 52 -2.84 10.00 -1.73
C ASP A 52 -2.19 9.41 -0.47
N ARG A 53 -2.94 8.60 0.28
CA ARG A 53 -2.48 8.01 1.54
C ARG A 53 -1.29 7.05 1.35
N PRO A 54 -0.24 7.14 2.18
CA PRO A 54 0.93 6.28 2.13
C PRO A 54 0.59 4.79 2.24
N GLY A 55 1.30 3.97 1.47
CA GLY A 55 1.20 2.50 1.50
C GLY A 55 -0.12 1.90 1.03
N ALA A 56 -1.09 2.71 0.59
CA ALA A 56 -2.32 2.20 0.01
C ALA A 56 -2.05 1.55 -1.35
N SER A 57 -2.73 0.43 -1.61
CA SER A 57 -2.71 -0.20 -2.91
C SER A 57 -3.40 0.70 -3.94
N LEU A 58 -2.77 0.86 -5.10
CA LEU A 58 -3.38 1.54 -6.24
C LEU A 58 -4.39 0.60 -6.89
N ILE A 59 -5.67 0.84 -6.63
CA ILE A 59 -6.77 -0.02 -7.08
C ILE A 59 -7.28 0.38 -8.46
N LYS A 60 -7.96 -0.56 -9.12
CA LYS A 60 -8.55 -0.40 -10.45
C LYS A 60 -9.95 -1.00 -10.49
N ILE A 61 -10.82 -0.45 -11.33
CA ILE A 61 -12.11 -1.05 -11.70
C ILE A 61 -11.90 -1.78 -13.03
N HIS A 62 -12.25 -3.07 -13.07
CA HIS A 62 -12.14 -3.89 -14.27
C HIS A 62 -13.51 -4.16 -14.89
N TRP A 63 -13.74 -3.64 -16.10
CA TRP A 63 -15.05 -3.75 -16.77
C TRP A 63 -15.36 -5.14 -17.34
N LYS A 64 -14.36 -6.02 -17.46
CA LYS A 64 -14.54 -7.42 -17.88
C LYS A 64 -15.50 -8.23 -17.00
N TYR A 65 -15.79 -7.75 -15.78
CA TYR A 65 -16.73 -8.40 -14.86
C TYR A 65 -18.18 -7.94 -15.07
N CYS A 66 -18.40 -6.89 -15.86
CA CYS A 66 -19.73 -6.37 -16.16
C CYS A 66 -20.33 -7.09 -17.39
N PRO A 67 -21.62 -7.45 -17.38
CA PRO A 67 -22.26 -8.02 -18.57
C PRO A 67 -22.38 -6.97 -19.68
N GLU A 68 -22.03 -7.36 -20.91
CA GLU A 68 -21.94 -6.48 -22.08
C GLU A 68 -23.17 -5.56 -22.27
N PRO A 69 -24.44 -6.02 -22.15
CA PRO A 69 -25.61 -5.16 -22.36
C PRO A 69 -25.75 -4.00 -21.37
N MET A 70 -25.12 -4.10 -20.20
CA MET A 70 -25.23 -3.11 -19.12
C MET A 70 -23.93 -2.34 -18.87
N THR A 71 -22.84 -2.69 -19.57
CA THR A 71 -21.52 -2.09 -19.32
C THR A 71 -21.54 -0.57 -19.42
N GLU A 72 -22.09 0.01 -20.50
CA GLU A 72 -22.11 1.47 -20.65
C GLU A 72 -23.02 2.18 -19.64
N GLN A 73 -24.12 1.54 -19.24
CA GLN A 73 -25.02 2.07 -18.21
C GLN A 73 -24.34 2.12 -16.83
N ILE A 74 -23.68 1.02 -16.42
CA ILE A 74 -22.96 0.95 -15.15
C ILE A 74 -21.71 1.84 -15.18
N LYS A 75 -21.01 1.93 -16.32
CA LYS A 75 -19.89 2.87 -16.52
C LYS A 75 -20.34 4.30 -16.32
N GLN A 76 -21.46 4.71 -16.93
CA GLN A 76 -21.99 6.06 -16.77
C GLN A 76 -22.23 6.38 -15.29
N VAL A 77 -23.04 5.58 -14.58
CA VAL A 77 -23.33 5.84 -13.16
C VAL A 77 -22.07 5.77 -12.29
N THR A 78 -21.12 4.89 -12.61
CA THR A 78 -19.83 4.82 -11.91
C THR A 78 -19.00 6.06 -12.14
N TRP A 79 -18.98 6.62 -13.36
CA TRP A 79 -18.28 7.87 -13.61
C TRP A 79 -18.90 9.03 -12.82
N ILE A 80 -20.23 9.05 -12.66
CA ILE A 80 -20.93 10.02 -11.83
C ILE A 80 -20.61 9.81 -10.34
N LEU A 81 -20.58 8.58 -9.82
CA LEU A 81 -20.08 8.26 -8.47
C LEU A 81 -18.65 8.77 -8.26
N LEU A 82 -17.78 8.58 -9.24
CA LEU A 82 -16.39 9.01 -9.19
C LEU A 82 -16.20 10.51 -9.35
N ASN A 83 -17.18 11.29 -9.84
CA ASN A 83 -16.93 12.69 -10.18
C ASN A 83 -17.97 13.69 -9.66
N GLY A 84 -19.12 13.18 -9.21
CA GLY A 84 -20.24 13.93 -8.66
C GLY A 84 -20.27 13.87 -7.14
N GLN A 85 -21.32 14.47 -6.59
CA GLN A 85 -21.59 14.55 -5.15
C GLN A 85 -23.09 14.37 -4.92
N LEU A 86 -23.45 13.62 -3.88
CA LEU A 86 -24.86 13.52 -3.47
C LEU A 86 -25.37 14.87 -2.96
N ARG A 87 -26.64 15.17 -3.25
CA ARG A 87 -27.27 16.43 -2.81
C ARG A 87 -27.38 16.47 -1.29
N PRO A 88 -27.18 17.64 -0.64
CA PRO A 88 -27.34 17.78 0.81
C PRO A 88 -28.71 17.34 1.34
N THR A 89 -29.78 17.58 0.58
CA THR A 89 -31.14 17.15 0.93
C THR A 89 -31.28 15.63 1.03
N TYR A 90 -30.53 14.89 0.22
CA TYR A 90 -30.48 13.44 0.26
C TYR A 90 -29.63 12.90 1.42
N LEU A 91 -28.65 13.67 1.88
CA LEU A 91 -27.82 13.33 3.04
C LEU A 91 -28.54 13.63 4.36
N GLN A 92 -29.30 14.73 4.44
CA GLN A 92 -30.04 15.13 5.64
C GLN A 92 -31.13 14.12 6.04
N SER A 93 -31.73 13.42 5.09
CA SER A 93 -32.71 12.37 5.36
C SER A 93 -32.09 11.06 5.84
N ARG A 94 -30.74 10.94 5.86
CA ARG A 94 -29.99 9.75 6.22
C ARG A 94 -28.96 10.09 7.30
N GLU A 95 -29.32 9.86 8.57
CA GLU A 95 -28.44 10.11 9.72
C GLU A 95 -26.99 9.61 9.51
N ILE A 96 -26.01 10.43 9.96
CA ILE A 96 -24.57 10.20 10.29
C ILE A 96 -23.67 9.38 9.31
N ARG A 97 -24.18 8.46 8.48
CA ARG A 97 -23.40 7.55 7.63
C ARG A 97 -23.36 7.95 6.15
N ALA A 98 -24.29 8.78 5.68
CA ALA A 98 -24.31 9.23 4.29
C ALA A 98 -23.23 10.30 4.07
N ARG A 99 -22.26 10.03 3.18
CA ARG A 99 -21.20 10.98 2.80
C ARG A 99 -21.51 11.56 1.43
N SER A 100 -21.20 12.84 1.23
CA SER A 100 -21.26 13.48 -0.09
C SER A 100 -20.38 12.73 -1.10
N ARG A 101 -19.23 12.21 -0.63
CA ARG A 101 -18.29 11.41 -1.41
C ARG A 101 -17.49 10.42 -0.53
N GLY A 102 -17.46 9.14 -0.95
CA GLY A 102 -16.70 8.08 -0.28
C GLY A 102 -15.23 7.97 -0.69
N SER A 103 -14.49 7.07 -0.03
CA SER A 103 -13.12 6.71 -0.45
C SER A 103 -13.09 5.92 -1.76
N ALA A 104 -11.95 5.90 -2.45
CA ALA A 104 -11.78 5.13 -3.69
C ALA A 104 -12.10 3.63 -3.53
N ASP A 105 -11.75 3.02 -2.39
CA ASP A 105 -12.08 1.62 -2.09
C ASP A 105 -13.59 1.41 -1.99
N VAL A 106 -14.30 2.28 -1.25
CA VAL A 106 -15.76 2.22 -1.13
C VAL A 106 -16.42 2.38 -2.49
N MET A 107 -15.94 3.32 -3.32
CA MET A 107 -16.45 3.52 -4.68
C MET A 107 -16.26 2.29 -5.57
N ARG A 108 -15.08 1.64 -5.50
CA ARG A 108 -14.81 0.40 -6.24
C ARG A 108 -15.72 -0.74 -5.80
N GLU A 109 -15.88 -0.95 -4.49
CA GLU A 109 -16.76 -1.99 -3.97
C GLU A 109 -18.23 -1.74 -4.33
N THR A 110 -18.65 -0.48 -4.31
CA THR A 110 -19.99 -0.05 -4.77
C THR A 110 -20.19 -0.41 -6.25
N CYS A 111 -19.23 -0.05 -7.11
CA CYS A 111 -19.26 -0.42 -8.52
C CYS A 111 -19.29 -1.94 -8.75
N TYR A 112 -18.53 -2.72 -7.98
CA TYR A 112 -18.55 -4.19 -8.09
C TYR A 112 -19.85 -4.82 -7.61
N GLU A 113 -20.53 -4.22 -6.63
CA GLU A 113 -21.87 -4.63 -6.25
C GLU A 113 -22.88 -4.33 -7.39
N TRP A 114 -22.75 -3.20 -8.07
CA TRP A 114 -23.58 -2.91 -9.26
C TRP A 114 -23.32 -3.88 -10.41
N MET A 115 -22.07 -4.25 -10.67
CA MET A 115 -21.76 -5.30 -11.64
C MET A 115 -22.34 -6.66 -11.23
N ARG A 116 -22.41 -6.95 -9.92
CA ARG A 116 -23.04 -8.17 -9.39
C ARG A 116 -24.54 -8.16 -9.65
N LEU A 117 -25.22 -7.06 -9.34
CA LEU A 117 -26.62 -6.85 -9.70
C LEU A 117 -26.82 -7.02 -11.22
N GLY A 118 -26.00 -6.36 -12.04
CA GLY A 118 -26.09 -6.45 -13.49
C GLY A 118 -25.97 -7.88 -14.01
N ARG A 119 -25.04 -8.68 -13.47
CA ARG A 119 -24.92 -10.10 -13.83
C ARG A 119 -26.16 -10.89 -13.45
N TRP A 120 -26.70 -10.66 -12.24
CA TRP A 120 -27.91 -11.33 -11.78
C TRP A 120 -29.13 -10.97 -12.65
N LEU A 121 -29.31 -9.68 -12.96
CA LEU A 121 -30.36 -9.19 -13.85
C LEU A 121 -30.25 -9.79 -15.25
N TYR A 122 -29.02 -9.90 -15.77
CA TYR A 122 -28.78 -10.55 -17.06
C TYR A 122 -29.21 -12.03 -17.05
N THR A 123 -28.93 -12.77 -15.97
CA THR A 123 -29.42 -14.14 -15.79
C THR A 123 -30.94 -14.20 -15.67
N ALA A 124 -31.57 -13.19 -15.08
CA ALA A 124 -33.03 -13.03 -15.01
C ALA A 124 -33.67 -12.56 -16.33
N GLY A 125 -32.88 -12.37 -17.40
CA GLY A 125 -33.37 -11.95 -18.73
C GLY A 125 -33.57 -10.44 -18.90
N VAL A 126 -33.21 -9.64 -17.90
CA VAL A 126 -33.26 -8.17 -17.94
C VAL A 126 -32.02 -7.65 -18.67
N LYS A 127 -32.21 -6.81 -19.70
CA LYS A 127 -31.13 -6.34 -20.59
C LYS A 127 -30.66 -4.90 -20.34
N ASN A 128 -31.39 -4.13 -19.53
CA ASN A 128 -31.04 -2.75 -19.19
C ASN A 128 -31.52 -2.41 -17.78
N LEU A 129 -30.87 -1.44 -17.13
CA LEU A 129 -31.15 -1.10 -15.72
C LEU A 129 -32.54 -0.50 -15.52
N ARG A 130 -33.09 0.20 -16.52
CA ARG A 130 -34.44 0.78 -16.43
C ARG A 130 -35.58 -0.23 -16.40
N ALA A 131 -35.32 -1.46 -16.85
CA ALA A 131 -36.29 -2.55 -16.79
C ALA A 131 -36.25 -3.28 -15.42
N CYS A 132 -35.37 -2.86 -14.49
CA CYS A 132 -35.36 -3.37 -13.13
C CYS A 132 -36.62 -2.88 -12.40
N THR A 133 -37.43 -3.80 -11.89
CA THR A 133 -38.68 -3.52 -11.16
C THR A 133 -38.50 -3.81 -9.67
N ASP A 134 -39.48 -3.43 -8.85
CA ASP A 134 -39.49 -3.76 -7.41
C ASP A 134 -39.31 -5.28 -7.18
N ASP A 135 -40.00 -6.13 -7.95
CA ASP A 135 -39.84 -7.60 -7.88
C ASP A 135 -38.39 -8.06 -8.13
N HIS A 136 -37.67 -7.39 -9.05
CA HIS A 136 -36.27 -7.72 -9.32
C HIS A 136 -35.36 -7.30 -8.17
N TRP A 137 -35.63 -6.16 -7.54
CA TRP A 137 -34.89 -5.70 -6.36
C TRP A 137 -35.07 -6.67 -5.18
N ASP A 138 -36.32 -7.05 -4.89
CA ASP A 138 -36.66 -7.97 -3.79
C ASP A 138 -36.04 -9.35 -4.01
N ALA A 139 -36.15 -9.88 -5.23
CA ALA A 139 -35.56 -11.17 -5.60
C ALA A 139 -34.02 -11.14 -5.55
N TYR A 140 -33.39 -10.04 -5.99
CA TYR A 140 -31.95 -9.88 -5.89
C TYR A 140 -31.47 -9.84 -4.44
N VAL A 141 -32.11 -9.04 -3.58
CA VAL A 141 -31.74 -8.94 -2.16
C VAL A 141 -31.92 -10.30 -1.46
N THR A 142 -33.02 -11.00 -1.76
CA THR A 142 -33.27 -12.35 -1.23
C THR A 142 -32.16 -13.32 -1.61
N ASP A 143 -31.75 -13.35 -2.89
CA ASP A 143 -30.62 -14.18 -3.35
C ASP A 143 -29.29 -13.73 -2.72
N ARG A 144 -29.07 -12.42 -2.67
CA ARG A 144 -27.84 -11.79 -2.16
C ARG A 144 -27.61 -12.06 -0.68
N PHE A 145 -28.68 -12.19 0.10
CA PHE A 145 -28.67 -12.43 1.54
C PHE A 145 -28.95 -13.89 1.92
N ARG A 146 -29.03 -14.81 0.95
CA ARG A 146 -29.21 -16.25 1.19
C ARG A 146 -28.14 -16.86 2.12
N THR A 147 -26.98 -16.23 2.23
CA THR A 147 -25.89 -16.66 3.13
C THR A 147 -26.00 -16.07 4.54
N ASN A 148 -27.12 -15.43 4.89
CA ASN A 148 -27.37 -14.78 6.18
C ASN A 148 -26.20 -13.85 6.61
N PRO A 149 -25.94 -12.75 5.89
CA PRO A 149 -24.93 -11.79 6.28
C PRO A 149 -25.27 -11.14 7.62
N THR A 150 -24.27 -10.50 8.26
CA THR A 150 -24.52 -9.65 9.42
C THR A 150 -25.40 -8.47 9.04
N ARG A 151 -26.13 -7.90 10.02
CA ARG A 151 -27.00 -6.73 9.78
C ARG A 151 -26.22 -5.57 9.19
N HIS A 152 -25.02 -5.30 9.71
CA HIS A 152 -24.13 -4.27 9.20
C HIS A 152 -23.74 -4.48 7.72
N HIS A 153 -23.38 -5.70 7.33
CA HIS A 153 -23.05 -6.00 5.93
C HIS A 153 -24.27 -5.87 5.00
N ALA A 154 -25.45 -6.26 5.49
CA ALA A 154 -26.70 -6.08 4.76
C ALA A 154 -27.02 -4.58 4.56
N GLU A 155 -26.90 -3.77 5.61
CA GLU A 155 -27.05 -2.29 5.53
C GLU A 155 -26.10 -1.67 4.51
N GLU A 156 -24.81 -2.02 4.55
CA GLU A 156 -23.84 -1.52 3.56
C GLU A 156 -24.21 -1.94 2.13
N THR A 157 -24.70 -3.17 1.95
CA THR A 157 -25.10 -3.69 0.63
C THR A 157 -26.30 -2.91 0.10
N LEU A 158 -27.36 -2.73 0.90
CA LEU A 158 -28.53 -1.95 0.50
C LEU A 158 -28.16 -0.49 0.21
N SER A 159 -27.27 0.11 1.01
CA SER A 159 -26.77 1.47 0.74
C SER A 159 -26.08 1.56 -0.63
N ARG A 160 -25.19 0.61 -0.97
CA ARG A 160 -24.53 0.57 -2.29
C ARG A 160 -25.54 0.43 -3.42
N LEU A 161 -26.60 -0.36 -3.24
CA LEU A 161 -27.65 -0.52 -4.24
C LEU A 161 -28.50 0.76 -4.40
N THR A 162 -28.82 1.45 -3.29
CA THR A 162 -29.47 2.75 -3.39
C THR A 162 -28.58 3.77 -4.09
N ASP A 163 -27.27 3.75 -3.86
CA ASP A 163 -26.33 4.66 -4.53
C ASP A 163 -26.43 4.54 -6.07
N LEU A 164 -26.75 3.36 -6.61
CA LEU A 164 -26.96 3.18 -8.07
C LEU A 164 -28.09 4.10 -8.57
N TRP A 165 -29.21 4.12 -7.87
CA TRP A 165 -30.33 4.99 -8.20
C TRP A 165 -30.00 6.46 -7.92
N ALA A 166 -29.43 6.76 -6.76
CA ALA A 166 -29.15 8.13 -6.34
C ALA A 166 -28.16 8.84 -7.29
N PHE A 167 -27.08 8.16 -7.70
CA PHE A 167 -26.10 8.73 -8.63
C PHE A 167 -26.59 8.75 -10.09
N ASP A 168 -27.51 7.86 -10.50
CA ASP A 168 -28.13 7.93 -11.84
C ASP A 168 -28.87 9.26 -12.03
N GLN A 169 -29.55 9.76 -10.99
CA GLN A 169 -30.27 11.05 -11.01
C GLN A 169 -29.35 12.28 -11.10
N LEU A 170 -28.04 12.10 -10.97
CA LEU A 170 -27.05 13.18 -11.04
C LEU A 170 -26.42 13.31 -12.43
N CYS A 171 -26.96 12.62 -13.43
CA CYS A 171 -26.57 12.75 -14.82
C CYS A 171 -27.60 13.58 -15.61
N THR A 172 -27.14 14.39 -16.56
CA THR A 172 -28.04 15.12 -17.49
C THR A 172 -28.89 14.20 -18.37
N GLN A 173 -28.45 12.95 -18.55
CA GLN A 173 -29.19 11.92 -19.28
C GLN A 173 -29.14 10.61 -18.48
N PRO A 174 -30.00 10.46 -17.46
CA PRO A 174 -29.99 9.28 -16.61
C PRO A 174 -30.34 8.02 -17.40
N THR A 175 -29.80 6.88 -16.96
CA THR A 175 -30.14 5.56 -17.49
C THR A 175 -31.63 5.23 -17.23
N GLY A 176 -32.15 5.76 -16.11
CA GLY A 176 -33.50 5.52 -15.64
C GLY A 176 -33.58 4.36 -14.66
N VAL A 177 -32.59 4.24 -13.77
CA VAL A 177 -32.61 3.27 -12.68
C VAL A 177 -33.84 3.52 -11.82
N THR A 178 -34.60 2.48 -11.49
CA THR A 178 -35.77 2.59 -10.62
C THR A 178 -35.33 2.76 -9.17
N GLN A 179 -36.09 3.55 -8.40
CA GLN A 179 -35.83 3.70 -6.98
C GLN A 179 -36.09 2.37 -6.27
N PRO A 180 -35.13 1.83 -5.48
CA PRO A 180 -35.31 0.59 -4.77
C PRO A 180 -36.50 0.63 -3.77
N PRO A 181 -37.17 -0.50 -3.52
CA PRO A 181 -38.39 -0.52 -2.70
C PRO A 181 -38.15 -0.14 -1.23
N TRP A 182 -37.02 -0.52 -0.63
CA TRP A 182 -36.66 -0.19 0.75
C TRP A 182 -36.52 1.32 1.01
N GLU A 183 -36.31 2.13 -0.03
CA GLU A 183 -36.33 3.61 0.08
C GLU A 183 -37.71 4.16 0.42
N ARG A 184 -38.76 3.46 -0.02
CA ARG A 184 -40.15 3.85 0.21
C ARG A 184 -40.77 3.10 1.38
N GLN A 185 -40.38 1.84 1.57
CA GLN A 185 -41.00 0.91 2.51
C GLN A 185 -40.31 0.90 3.88
N GLY A 186 -39.03 1.32 3.94
CA GLY A 186 -38.20 1.23 5.13
C GLY A 186 -37.13 0.15 4.99
N VAL A 187 -35.90 0.46 5.38
CA VAL A 187 -34.76 -0.45 5.21
C VAL A 187 -34.81 -1.65 6.17
N ASP A 188 -35.40 -1.47 7.36
CA ASP A 188 -35.39 -2.48 8.42
C ASP A 188 -36.10 -3.78 8.02
N ASP A 189 -37.12 -3.72 7.16
CA ASP A 189 -37.84 -4.90 6.65
C ASP A 189 -36.96 -5.79 5.75
N TYR A 190 -35.86 -5.23 5.24
CA TYR A 190 -34.88 -5.91 4.38
C TYR A 190 -33.63 -6.35 5.13
N LEU A 191 -33.55 -6.11 6.44
CA LEU A 191 -32.37 -6.37 7.26
C LEU A 191 -32.56 -7.59 8.17
N PRO A 192 -31.49 -8.38 8.41
CA PRO A 192 -31.48 -9.39 9.47
C PRO A 192 -31.80 -8.78 10.84
N SER A 193 -32.42 -9.55 11.73
CA SER A 193 -32.72 -9.11 13.10
C SER A 193 -31.46 -8.66 13.84
N SER A 194 -31.54 -7.52 14.54
CA SER A 194 -30.42 -7.00 15.34
C SER A 194 -30.04 -7.99 16.44
N THR A 195 -28.77 -8.39 16.49
CA THR A 195 -28.24 -9.15 17.63
C THR A 195 -27.39 -8.24 18.52
N PRO A 196 -27.36 -8.45 19.86
CA PRO A 196 -26.62 -7.59 20.80
C PRO A 196 -25.11 -7.50 20.52
N GLN A 197 -24.56 -8.39 19.69
CA GLN A 197 -23.15 -8.50 19.40
C GLN A 197 -22.68 -7.60 18.24
N ASP A 198 -23.58 -6.82 17.62
CA ASP A 198 -23.28 -5.88 16.53
C ASP A 198 -22.57 -4.59 16.99
N THR A 199 -22.17 -4.49 18.27
CA THR A 199 -21.25 -3.44 18.72
C THR A 199 -19.90 -3.69 18.06
N GLY A 200 -19.43 -2.76 17.22
CA GLY A 200 -18.16 -2.82 16.47
C GLY A 200 -16.89 -2.80 17.32
N GLU A 201 -16.90 -3.49 18.45
CA GLU A 201 -15.77 -3.75 19.32
C GLU A 201 -14.86 -4.79 18.64
N ASN A 202 -13.55 -4.56 18.71
CA ASN A 202 -12.57 -5.48 18.10
C ASN A 202 -12.68 -6.85 18.78
N THR A 203 -13.14 -7.86 18.04
CA THR A 203 -13.31 -9.23 18.53
C THR A 203 -12.01 -10.04 18.57
N THR A 204 -10.90 -9.46 18.09
CA THR A 204 -9.59 -10.11 18.11
C THR A 204 -8.97 -9.97 19.49
N GLU A 205 -8.74 -11.10 20.16
CA GLU A 205 -8.05 -11.13 21.45
C GLU A 205 -6.66 -10.47 21.35
N PRO A 206 -6.25 -9.67 22.35
CA PRO A 206 -4.89 -9.15 22.41
C PRO A 206 -3.87 -10.28 22.36
N LEU A 207 -2.74 -10.03 21.68
CA LEU A 207 -1.63 -10.98 21.64
C LEU A 207 -1.08 -11.23 23.06
N ASP A 208 -0.77 -12.49 23.35
CA ASP A 208 -0.24 -12.90 24.65
C ASP A 208 1.09 -12.16 24.98
N PRO A 209 1.23 -11.58 26.19
CA PRO A 209 2.46 -10.89 26.60
C PRO A 209 3.74 -11.72 26.46
N SER A 210 3.66 -13.05 26.59
CA SER A 210 4.79 -13.97 26.42
C SER A 210 5.34 -14.01 25.00
N VAL A 211 4.53 -13.64 24.00
CA VAL A 211 4.93 -13.56 22.60
C VAL A 211 5.41 -12.14 22.26
N VAL A 212 4.64 -11.13 22.69
CA VAL A 212 4.90 -9.74 22.29
C VAL A 212 6.11 -9.15 23.01
N SER A 213 6.30 -9.49 24.29
CA SER A 213 7.40 -8.90 25.07
C SER A 213 8.78 -9.26 24.52
N PRO A 214 9.09 -10.54 24.20
CA PRO A 214 10.36 -10.89 23.56
C PRO A 214 10.53 -10.25 22.18
N LEU A 215 9.46 -10.22 21.37
CA LEU A 215 9.49 -9.59 20.05
C LEU A 215 9.86 -8.10 20.15
N LEU A 216 9.20 -7.37 21.05
CA LEU A 216 9.46 -5.95 21.26
C LEU A 216 10.88 -5.72 21.79
N MET A 217 11.34 -6.53 22.75
CA MET A 217 12.69 -6.42 23.30
C MET A 217 13.76 -6.60 22.22
N TRP A 218 13.61 -7.60 21.34
CA TRP A 218 14.52 -7.81 20.23
C TRP A 218 14.40 -6.74 19.14
N ALA A 219 13.19 -6.24 18.86
CA ALA A 219 12.99 -5.14 17.93
C ALA A 219 13.69 -3.86 18.40
N ILE A 220 13.55 -3.53 19.69
CA ILE A 220 14.27 -2.39 20.28
C ILE A 220 15.78 -2.64 20.22
N ARG A 221 16.24 -3.84 20.58
CA ARG A 221 17.67 -4.16 20.50
C ARG A 221 18.24 -4.02 19.09
N MET A 222 17.47 -4.43 18.08
CA MET A 222 17.88 -4.31 16.68
C MET A 222 18.01 -2.84 16.25
N VAL A 223 17.16 -1.95 16.77
CA VAL A 223 17.19 -0.51 16.48
C VAL A 223 18.28 0.21 17.29
N ASP A 224 18.38 -0.06 18.59
CA ASP A 224 19.28 0.66 19.50
C ASP A 224 20.73 0.14 19.41
N ASP A 225 20.95 -1.18 19.38
CA ASP A 225 22.30 -1.77 19.50
C ASP A 225 22.92 -2.14 18.14
N LEU A 226 22.11 -2.49 17.14
CA LEU A 226 22.58 -3.16 15.91
C LEU A 226 22.39 -2.35 14.63
N ALA A 227 21.62 -1.25 14.68
CA ALA A 227 21.23 -0.52 13.48
C ALA A 227 22.42 0.09 12.74
N ASP A 228 23.41 0.64 13.46
CA ASP A 228 24.58 1.29 12.86
C ASP A 228 25.39 0.32 11.99
N ASP A 229 25.63 -0.89 12.50
CA ASP A 229 26.34 -1.95 11.75
C ASP A 229 25.57 -2.35 10.49
N ILE A 230 24.24 -2.54 10.61
CA ILE A 230 23.38 -2.93 9.48
C ILE A 230 23.33 -1.83 8.41
N LEU A 231 23.22 -0.55 8.82
CA LEU A 231 23.20 0.59 7.91
C LEU A 231 24.56 0.80 7.23
N ALA A 232 25.66 0.61 7.95
CA ALA A 232 27.01 0.65 7.38
C ALA A 232 27.20 -0.46 6.34
N ALA A 233 26.78 -1.68 6.66
CA ALA A 233 26.81 -2.80 5.72
C ALA A 233 25.91 -2.58 4.50
N TRP A 234 24.74 -1.95 4.67
CA TRP A 234 23.89 -1.55 3.55
C TRP A 234 24.56 -0.53 2.64
N GLY A 235 25.21 0.48 3.21
CA GLY A 235 26.00 1.45 2.45
C GLY A 235 27.09 0.78 1.63
N GLU A 236 27.84 -0.14 2.24
CA GLU A 236 28.90 -0.90 1.57
C GLU A 236 28.34 -1.82 0.48
N TRP A 237 27.26 -2.54 0.76
CA TRP A 237 26.58 -3.40 -0.21
C TRP A 237 26.13 -2.61 -1.44
N ARG A 238 25.56 -1.40 -1.26
CA ARG A 238 25.18 -0.52 -2.39
C ARG A 238 26.39 -0.06 -3.19
N ARG A 239 27.48 0.30 -2.51
CA ARG A 239 28.75 0.69 -3.15
C ARG A 239 29.30 -0.46 -4.01
N MET A 240 29.35 -1.67 -3.46
CA MET A 240 29.82 -2.87 -4.19
C MET A 240 28.92 -3.20 -5.39
N GLN A 241 27.59 -3.09 -5.25
CA GLN A 241 26.67 -3.26 -6.36
C GLN A 241 26.95 -2.26 -7.50
N GLN A 242 27.16 -0.98 -7.18
CA GLN A 242 27.50 0.03 -8.17
C GLN A 242 28.83 -0.28 -8.86
N LEU A 243 29.86 -0.65 -8.10
CA LEU A 243 31.16 -1.02 -8.65
C LEU A 243 31.07 -2.21 -9.61
N ALA A 244 30.37 -3.28 -9.22
CA ALA A 244 30.23 -4.46 -10.05
C ALA A 244 29.55 -4.16 -11.39
N VAL A 245 28.61 -3.21 -11.42
CA VAL A 245 27.95 -2.74 -12.65
C VAL A 245 28.90 -1.91 -13.52
N THR A 246 29.74 -1.08 -12.92
CA THR A 246 30.63 -0.16 -13.65
C THR A 246 31.96 -0.78 -14.08
N ASN A 247 32.39 -1.88 -13.45
CA ASN A 247 33.69 -2.48 -13.71
C ASN A 247 33.81 -2.98 -15.17
N PRO A 248 34.79 -2.49 -15.95
CA PRO A 248 34.96 -2.92 -17.32
C PRO A 248 35.59 -4.31 -17.38
N SER A 249 35.28 -5.06 -18.45
CA SER A 249 36.06 -6.26 -18.80
C SER A 249 37.45 -5.82 -19.25
N SER A 250 38.48 -6.12 -18.46
CA SER A 250 39.87 -5.77 -18.78
C SER A 250 40.83 -6.95 -18.53
N PRO A 251 41.97 -7.03 -19.26
CA PRO A 251 42.99 -8.04 -18.98
C PRO A 251 43.50 -7.99 -17.53
N ALA A 252 43.67 -6.79 -16.98
CA ALA A 252 44.06 -6.59 -15.58
C ALA A 252 43.02 -7.15 -14.60
N GLY A 253 41.72 -6.91 -14.86
CA GLY A 253 40.64 -7.47 -14.04
C GLY A 253 40.57 -9.01 -14.11
N LEU A 254 40.85 -9.60 -15.29
CA LEU A 254 40.91 -11.06 -15.41
C LEU A 254 42.10 -11.63 -14.62
N ALA A 255 43.26 -10.99 -14.71
CA ALA A 255 44.45 -11.40 -13.95
C ALA A 255 44.19 -11.32 -12.44
N ALA A 256 43.59 -10.23 -11.94
CA ALA A 256 43.23 -10.07 -10.54
C ALA A 256 42.19 -11.12 -10.07
N LEU A 257 41.22 -11.47 -10.93
CA LEU A 257 40.26 -12.54 -10.65
C LEU A 257 40.94 -13.91 -10.51
N GLU A 258 41.84 -14.23 -11.44
CA GLU A 258 42.60 -15.49 -11.43
C GLU A 258 43.56 -15.57 -10.24
N GLU A 259 44.26 -14.48 -9.93
CA GLU A 259 45.13 -14.35 -8.76
C GLU A 259 44.36 -14.55 -7.45
N CYS A 260 43.11 -14.06 -7.38
CA CYS A 260 42.27 -14.20 -6.19
C CYS A 260 41.69 -15.62 -6.03
N LEU A 261 41.20 -16.23 -7.12
CA LEU A 261 40.39 -17.46 -7.05
C LEU A 261 41.16 -18.75 -7.33
N LEU A 262 42.22 -18.74 -8.16
CA LEU A 262 42.98 -19.95 -8.47
C LEU A 262 43.68 -20.56 -7.25
N PRO A 263 44.35 -19.78 -6.37
CA PRO A 263 44.95 -20.35 -5.16
C PRO A 263 43.92 -21.00 -4.26
N ARG A 264 42.72 -20.38 -4.15
CA ARG A 264 41.62 -20.91 -3.34
C ARG A 264 41.09 -22.23 -3.89
N LEU A 265 40.94 -22.32 -5.21
CA LEU A 265 40.56 -23.56 -5.90
C LEU A 265 41.61 -24.66 -5.70
N ALA A 266 42.90 -24.36 -5.88
CA ALA A 266 43.97 -25.33 -5.73
C ALA A 266 44.09 -25.85 -4.29
N ALA A 267 43.86 -24.99 -3.30
CA ALA A 267 43.85 -25.35 -1.89
C ALA A 267 42.54 -26.03 -1.42
N GLY A 268 41.52 -26.14 -2.28
CA GLY A 268 40.21 -26.68 -1.91
C GLY A 268 39.44 -25.82 -0.90
N THR A 269 39.79 -24.55 -0.78
CA THR A 269 39.10 -23.60 0.12
C THR A 269 37.78 -23.13 -0.50
N ARG A 270 36.80 -22.80 0.34
CA ARG A 270 35.48 -22.37 -0.15
C ARG A 270 35.58 -21.01 -0.85
N LEU A 271 35.00 -20.92 -2.05
CA LEU A 271 34.94 -19.68 -2.83
C LEU A 271 33.79 -18.79 -2.35
N PRO A 272 33.83 -17.46 -2.59
CA PRO A 272 32.69 -16.59 -2.33
C PRO A 272 31.49 -17.00 -3.20
N THR A 273 30.38 -17.37 -2.56
CA THR A 273 29.19 -17.87 -3.24
C THR A 273 27.91 -17.19 -2.77
N THR A 274 26.87 -17.30 -3.58
CA THR A 274 25.51 -16.87 -3.25
C THR A 274 24.51 -17.94 -3.69
N GLU A 275 23.29 -17.86 -3.18
CA GLU A 275 22.19 -18.76 -3.57
C GLU A 275 21.38 -18.14 -4.71
N TRP A 276 21.25 -18.88 -5.80
CA TRP A 276 20.44 -18.48 -6.95
C TRP A 276 19.54 -19.63 -7.40
N ARG A 277 18.21 -19.43 -7.30
CA ARG A 277 17.19 -20.44 -7.65
C ARG A 277 17.45 -21.82 -7.00
N GLY A 278 17.85 -21.82 -5.73
CA GLY A 278 18.16 -23.02 -4.96
C GLY A 278 19.48 -23.70 -5.34
N LYS A 279 20.36 -23.00 -6.05
CA LYS A 279 21.70 -23.47 -6.42
C LYS A 279 22.75 -22.52 -5.89
N THR A 280 23.80 -23.06 -5.29
CA THR A 280 25.00 -22.31 -4.92
C THR A 280 25.80 -21.95 -6.18
N VAL A 281 26.01 -20.65 -6.40
CA VAL A 281 26.75 -20.08 -7.52
C VAL A 281 27.83 -19.12 -7.01
N LEU A 282 28.80 -18.75 -7.84
CA LEU A 282 29.77 -17.70 -7.46
C LEU A 282 29.04 -16.39 -7.17
N ALA A 283 29.44 -15.70 -6.11
CA ALA A 283 28.91 -14.38 -5.76
C ALA A 283 29.50 -13.33 -6.71
N ALA A 284 29.04 -13.31 -7.95
CA ALA A 284 29.69 -12.57 -9.03
C ALA A 284 29.79 -11.06 -8.75
N THR A 285 28.74 -10.45 -8.19
CA THR A 285 28.77 -9.05 -7.76
C THR A 285 29.83 -8.80 -6.69
N PHE A 286 29.85 -9.62 -5.64
CA PHE A 286 30.81 -9.47 -4.54
C PHE A 286 32.25 -9.63 -5.05
N ILE A 287 32.50 -10.68 -5.84
CA ILE A 287 33.83 -10.96 -6.41
C ILE A 287 34.25 -9.80 -7.32
N ALA A 288 33.40 -9.40 -8.28
CA ALA A 288 33.66 -8.31 -9.20
C ALA A 288 34.03 -7.02 -8.48
N ALA A 289 33.25 -6.62 -7.48
CA ALA A 289 33.48 -5.43 -6.69
C ALA A 289 34.73 -5.51 -5.82
N THR A 290 35.10 -6.70 -5.35
CA THR A 290 36.28 -6.91 -4.49
C THR A 290 37.58 -6.86 -5.28
N VAL A 291 37.63 -7.48 -6.47
CA VAL A 291 38.88 -7.64 -7.24
C VAL A 291 38.99 -6.69 -8.43
N GLY A 292 37.95 -5.90 -8.73
CA GLY A 292 37.97 -4.94 -9.84
C GLY A 292 37.78 -5.57 -11.23
N CYS A 293 37.18 -6.76 -11.32
CA CYS A 293 36.84 -7.40 -12.58
C CYS A 293 35.36 -7.19 -12.95
N SER A 294 34.97 -7.50 -14.18
CA SER A 294 33.56 -7.46 -14.59
C SER A 294 32.82 -8.73 -14.18
N VAL A 295 31.51 -8.63 -13.97
CA VAL A 295 30.64 -9.78 -13.67
C VAL A 295 30.73 -10.87 -14.76
N ASN A 296 30.90 -10.47 -16.02
CA ASN A 296 31.09 -11.38 -17.15
C ASN A 296 32.38 -12.19 -17.05
N GLN A 297 33.46 -11.59 -16.53
CA GLN A 297 34.72 -12.29 -16.30
C GLN A 297 34.57 -13.36 -15.22
N VAL A 298 33.78 -13.09 -14.17
CA VAL A 298 33.45 -14.10 -13.14
C VAL A 298 32.65 -15.26 -13.73
N SER A 299 31.63 -14.97 -14.56
CA SER A 299 30.85 -15.99 -15.27
C SER A 299 31.73 -16.83 -16.20
N GLY A 300 32.62 -16.19 -16.95
CA GLY A 300 33.58 -16.87 -17.83
C GLY A 300 34.57 -17.74 -17.06
N PHE A 301 35.06 -17.28 -15.91
CA PHE A 301 35.93 -18.05 -15.02
C PHE A 301 35.23 -19.32 -14.53
N ARG A 302 33.97 -19.21 -14.08
CA ARG A 302 33.16 -20.37 -13.66
C ARG A 302 33.08 -21.43 -14.76
N GLN A 303 32.83 -21.01 -16.00
CA GLN A 303 32.72 -21.91 -17.14
C GLN A 303 34.07 -22.56 -17.48
N ARG A 304 35.15 -21.77 -17.54
CA ARG A 304 36.50 -22.25 -17.87
C ARG A 304 37.00 -23.32 -16.90
N HIS A 305 36.75 -23.12 -15.61
CA HIS A 305 37.15 -24.05 -14.55
C HIS A 305 36.09 -25.11 -14.22
N GLN A 306 35.02 -25.21 -15.03
CA GLN A 306 33.99 -26.24 -14.91
C GLN A 306 33.39 -26.36 -13.51
N LEU A 307 33.17 -25.20 -12.85
CA LEU A 307 32.66 -25.12 -11.49
C LEU A 307 31.14 -25.37 -11.46
N SER A 308 30.77 -26.66 -11.48
CA SER A 308 29.38 -27.12 -11.55
C SER A 308 28.72 -27.30 -10.18
N MET A 309 29.48 -27.74 -9.17
CA MET A 309 29.03 -27.90 -7.78
C MET A 309 29.95 -27.09 -6.86
N LEU A 310 29.39 -26.05 -6.24
CA LEU A 310 30.09 -25.21 -5.28
C LEU A 310 29.49 -25.43 -3.88
N GLN A 311 30.35 -25.46 -2.87
CA GLN A 311 29.90 -25.38 -1.48
C GLN A 311 29.71 -23.91 -1.09
N GLN A 312 28.80 -23.66 -0.15
CA GLN A 312 28.59 -22.32 0.39
C GLN A 312 29.88 -21.79 1.03
N GLY A 313 30.44 -20.74 0.44
CA GLY A 313 31.54 -19.97 0.99
C GLY A 313 31.16 -18.51 1.26
N PRO A 314 31.90 -17.87 2.19
CA PRO A 314 31.52 -16.59 2.77
C PRO A 314 31.85 -15.41 1.83
N CYS A 315 31.10 -14.34 2.01
CA CYS A 315 31.30 -13.04 1.35
C CYS A 315 31.38 -11.93 2.42
N PRO A 316 32.42 -11.93 3.28
CA PRO A 316 32.49 -11.01 4.40
C PRO A 316 32.69 -9.57 3.91
N LEU A 317 31.92 -8.65 4.48
CA LEU A 317 32.08 -7.21 4.26
C LEU A 317 33.15 -6.64 5.18
N THR A 318 33.93 -5.70 4.65
CA THR A 318 34.97 -4.99 5.40
C THR A 318 34.38 -3.76 6.11
N VAL A 319 33.31 -3.97 6.89
CA VAL A 319 32.71 -2.95 7.75
C VAL A 319 32.93 -3.31 9.22
N PRO A 320 33.22 -2.34 10.10
CA PRO A 320 33.38 -2.62 11.52
C PRO A 320 32.05 -3.11 12.11
N VAL A 321 32.11 -4.12 12.97
CA VAL A 321 30.98 -4.57 13.79
C VAL A 321 31.15 -4.01 15.18
N THR A 322 30.25 -3.11 15.57
CA THR A 322 30.31 -2.37 16.85
C THR A 322 29.24 -2.82 17.83
N GLY A 323 28.12 -3.35 17.33
CA GLY A 323 26.99 -3.82 18.13
C GLY A 323 27.35 -5.02 18.99
N GLN A 324 26.73 -5.12 20.17
CA GLN A 324 27.02 -6.18 21.13
C GLN A 324 25.77 -6.88 21.66
N ILE A 325 25.84 -8.21 21.75
CA ILE A 325 24.88 -9.04 22.47
C ILE A 325 25.57 -9.62 23.70
N ASN A 326 25.09 -9.21 24.88
CA ASN A 326 25.62 -9.63 26.19
C ASN A 326 27.15 -9.42 26.32
N GLY A 327 27.63 -8.25 25.89
CA GLY A 327 29.05 -7.86 25.96
C GLY A 327 29.95 -8.51 24.91
N ARG A 328 29.38 -9.23 23.93
CA ARG A 328 30.13 -9.85 22.82
C ARG A 328 29.65 -9.26 21.49
N PRO A 329 30.55 -9.07 20.50
CA PRO A 329 30.13 -8.69 19.15
C PRO A 329 29.03 -9.63 18.65
N TRP A 330 27.95 -9.06 18.11
CA TRP A 330 26.80 -9.85 17.64
C TRP A 330 27.11 -10.67 16.38
N ARG A 331 28.12 -10.23 15.63
CA ARG A 331 28.72 -10.90 14.48
C ARG A 331 30.23 -10.73 14.52
N GLU A 332 30.95 -11.63 13.87
CA GLU A 332 32.37 -11.42 13.58
C GLU A 332 32.53 -10.49 12.37
N HIS A 333 31.75 -10.77 11.31
CA HIS A 333 31.62 -9.94 10.11
C HIS A 333 30.19 -10.04 9.61
N LEU A 334 29.74 -9.01 8.88
CA LEU A 334 28.49 -9.05 8.14
C LEU A 334 28.72 -9.63 6.74
N ASP A 335 27.85 -10.53 6.30
CA ASP A 335 27.98 -11.15 4.97
C ASP A 335 27.22 -10.37 3.89
N PHE A 336 27.83 -10.18 2.73
CA PHE A 336 27.22 -9.50 1.58
C PHE A 336 25.84 -10.09 1.22
N ASN A 337 25.65 -11.40 1.40
CA ASN A 337 24.39 -12.06 1.06
C ASN A 337 23.27 -11.84 2.09
N GLU A 338 23.58 -11.52 3.34
CA GLU A 338 22.57 -11.33 4.40
C GLU A 338 22.08 -9.89 4.54
N VAL A 339 22.84 -8.91 4.02
CA VAL A 339 22.57 -7.47 4.20
C VAL A 339 21.15 -7.04 3.82
N THR A 340 20.63 -7.52 2.69
CA THR A 340 19.25 -7.20 2.26
C THR A 340 18.20 -7.70 3.24
N THR A 341 18.44 -8.87 3.86
CA THR A 341 17.56 -9.45 4.87
C THR A 341 17.66 -8.68 6.18
N LEU A 342 18.87 -8.33 6.62
CA LEU A 342 19.09 -7.53 7.82
C LEU A 342 18.44 -6.15 7.72
N MET A 343 18.53 -5.48 6.58
CA MET A 343 17.86 -4.19 6.36
C MET A 343 16.34 -4.30 6.43
N ARG A 344 15.76 -5.37 5.87
CA ARG A 344 14.31 -5.63 6.00
C ARG A 344 13.93 -5.88 7.46
N GLN A 345 14.74 -6.64 8.20
CA GLN A 345 14.50 -6.90 9.61
C GLN A 345 14.62 -5.62 10.46
N LEU A 346 15.61 -4.77 10.21
CA LEU A 346 15.76 -3.46 10.87
C LEU A 346 14.55 -2.55 10.60
N ALA A 347 14.09 -2.45 9.35
CA ALA A 347 12.88 -1.71 9.02
C ALA A 347 11.63 -2.28 9.74
N THR A 348 11.54 -3.60 9.82
CA THR A 348 10.44 -4.29 10.51
C THR A 348 10.47 -4.03 12.01
N ALA A 349 11.66 -4.08 12.63
CA ALA A 349 11.87 -3.78 14.04
C ALA A 349 11.46 -2.34 14.36
N ALA A 350 11.87 -1.36 13.53
CA ALA A 350 11.46 0.03 13.70
C ALA A 350 9.93 0.21 13.62
N VAL A 351 9.26 -0.47 12.68
CA VAL A 351 7.80 -0.44 12.55
C VAL A 351 7.12 -1.07 13.79
N ILE A 352 7.62 -2.20 14.29
CA ILE A 352 7.10 -2.85 15.51
C ILE A 352 7.20 -1.87 16.70
N VAL A 353 8.35 -1.24 16.88
CA VAL A 353 8.59 -0.26 17.95
C VAL A 353 7.60 0.90 17.85
N CYS A 354 7.46 1.49 16.66
CA CYS A 354 6.53 2.60 16.44
C CYS A 354 5.08 2.20 16.74
N LEU A 355 4.59 1.10 16.14
CA LEU A 355 3.22 0.64 16.33
C LEU A 355 2.92 0.35 17.80
N TYR A 356 3.82 -0.37 18.47
CA TYR A 356 3.57 -0.83 19.83
C TYR A 356 3.66 0.29 20.88
N LEU A 357 4.64 1.20 20.75
CA LEU A 357 4.88 2.24 21.76
C LEU A 357 4.04 3.51 21.60
N THR A 358 3.41 3.71 20.44
CA THR A 358 2.61 4.92 20.15
C THR A 358 1.13 4.64 19.98
N GLY A 359 0.74 3.40 19.69
CA GLY A 359 -0.63 3.05 19.32
C GLY A 359 -1.06 3.61 17.97
N MET A 360 -0.14 4.16 17.17
CA MET A 360 -0.41 4.61 15.80
C MET A 360 -0.91 3.45 14.93
N ARG A 361 -1.84 3.74 14.03
CA ARG A 361 -2.25 2.77 13.00
C ARG A 361 -1.13 2.55 11.98
N PRO A 362 -1.07 1.40 11.30
CA PRO A 362 -0.06 1.14 10.26
C PRO A 362 0.06 2.25 9.23
N GLN A 363 -1.04 2.83 8.76
CA GLN A 363 -1.00 3.92 7.78
C GLN A 363 -0.43 5.22 8.36
N GLU A 364 -0.64 5.49 9.64
CA GLU A 364 -0.11 6.67 10.33
C GLU A 364 1.40 6.56 10.52
N VAL A 365 1.91 5.37 10.85
CA VAL A 365 3.36 5.07 10.93
C VAL A 365 4.01 5.18 9.55
N GLN A 366 3.36 4.66 8.51
CA GLN A 366 3.86 4.78 7.13
C GLN A 366 3.91 6.22 6.61
N GLY A 367 3.09 7.11 7.19
CA GLY A 367 3.09 8.54 6.86
C GLY A 367 4.10 9.37 7.63
N LEU A 368 4.87 8.79 8.56
CA LEU A 368 5.89 9.51 9.31
C LEU A 368 6.95 10.09 8.37
N ARG A 369 7.36 11.32 8.64
CA ARG A 369 8.41 12.03 7.91
C ARG A 369 9.57 12.38 8.82
N SER A 370 10.72 12.64 8.23
CA SER A 370 11.86 13.23 8.95
C SER A 370 11.46 14.50 9.69
N GLY A 371 11.95 14.67 10.91
CA GLY A 371 11.61 15.80 11.77
C GLY A 371 10.23 15.71 12.44
N CYS A 372 9.49 14.60 12.26
CA CYS A 372 8.17 14.42 12.89
C CYS A 372 8.20 14.38 14.41
N CYS A 373 9.36 14.14 15.04
CA CYS A 373 9.48 13.94 16.47
C CYS A 373 10.63 14.78 17.05
N PRO A 374 10.54 16.12 17.04
CA PRO A 374 11.63 16.98 17.52
C PRO A 374 11.99 16.72 18.99
N ASP A 375 13.21 17.07 19.38
CA ASP A 375 13.60 17.06 20.78
C ASP A 375 12.74 18.06 21.59
N PRO A 376 12.29 17.69 22.80
CA PRO A 376 11.48 18.56 23.64
C PRO A 376 12.34 19.70 24.20
N GLU A 377 11.83 20.93 24.11
CA GLU A 377 12.56 22.13 24.56
C GLU A 377 12.87 22.13 26.07
N ASP A 378 12.00 21.52 26.90
CA ASP A 378 12.11 21.54 28.38
C ASP A 378 12.25 20.14 29.01
N GLY A 379 12.79 19.15 28.29
CA GLY A 379 12.86 17.77 28.80
C GLY A 379 11.47 17.11 28.98
N GLY A 380 10.46 17.67 28.32
CA GLY A 380 9.10 17.14 28.26
C GLY A 380 9.00 15.82 27.47
N ARG A 381 7.76 15.39 27.20
CA ARG A 381 7.54 14.17 26.39
C ARG A 381 7.84 14.44 24.93
N HIS A 382 8.38 13.44 24.24
CA HIS A 382 8.50 13.47 22.79
C HIS A 382 7.12 13.43 22.15
N LEU A 383 6.86 14.41 21.29
CA LEU A 383 5.62 14.55 20.54
C LEU A 383 5.89 14.23 19.08
N ILE A 384 5.15 13.25 18.56
CA ILE A 384 5.22 12.83 17.17
C ILE A 384 4.08 13.52 16.42
N ARG A 385 4.43 14.39 15.46
CA ARG A 385 3.53 15.07 14.54
C ARG A 385 3.41 14.28 13.24
N SER A 386 2.19 13.90 12.88
CA SER A 386 1.92 13.13 11.67
C SER A 386 0.48 13.33 11.21
N HIS A 387 0.17 12.77 10.05
CA HIS A 387 -1.18 12.75 9.51
C HIS A 387 -1.97 11.55 10.02
N HIS A 388 -3.26 11.75 10.24
CA HIS A 388 -4.22 10.68 10.37
C HIS A 388 -5.12 10.64 9.12
N TYR A 389 -5.68 9.46 8.84
CA TYR A 389 -6.38 9.21 7.57
C TYR A 389 -7.79 8.65 7.76
N LYS A 390 -8.11 8.11 8.94
CA LYS A 390 -9.42 7.50 9.19
C LYS A 390 -10.45 8.60 9.38
N ASN A 391 -11.52 8.53 8.59
CA ASN A 391 -12.67 9.44 8.67
C ASN A 391 -12.34 10.93 8.47
N VAL A 392 -11.21 11.24 7.81
CA VAL A 392 -10.88 12.62 7.47
C VAL A 392 -11.78 13.09 6.33
N THR A 393 -12.47 14.20 6.57
CA THR A 393 -13.36 14.83 5.60
C THR A 393 -13.13 16.33 5.55
N ASP A 394 -13.36 16.94 4.39
CA ASP A 394 -13.36 18.40 4.25
C ASP A 394 -14.66 19.03 4.80
N ALA A 395 -14.76 20.35 4.68
CA ALA A 395 -15.92 21.13 5.14
C ALA A 395 -17.23 20.73 4.44
N ASP A 396 -17.15 20.10 3.26
CA ASP A 396 -18.30 19.63 2.47
C ASP A 396 -18.61 18.14 2.75
N GLY A 397 -17.95 17.54 3.75
CA GLY A 397 -18.14 16.15 4.16
C GLY A 397 -17.52 15.12 3.21
N GLN A 398 -16.61 15.55 2.33
CA GLN A 398 -16.00 14.70 1.32
C GLN A 398 -14.75 14.03 1.87
N TYR A 399 -14.53 12.76 1.55
CA TYR A 399 -13.35 12.03 2.02
C TYR A 399 -12.04 12.61 1.47
N VAL A 400 -11.10 12.93 2.37
CA VAL A 400 -9.77 13.46 2.01
C VAL A 400 -8.74 12.35 2.10
N SER A 401 -8.28 11.88 0.93
CA SER A 401 -7.34 10.76 0.82
C SER A 401 -5.95 11.08 1.38
N ALA A 402 -5.52 12.34 1.29
CA ALA A 402 -4.24 12.80 1.82
C ALA A 402 -4.19 12.81 3.36
N GLY A 403 -5.34 12.61 4.02
CA GLY A 403 -5.47 12.80 5.46
C GLY A 403 -5.23 14.25 5.88
N GLU A 404 -5.19 14.46 7.18
CA GLU A 404 -4.88 15.76 7.77
C GLU A 404 -3.92 15.59 8.95
N GLU A 405 -3.13 16.63 9.23
CA GLU A 405 -2.27 16.63 10.40
C GLU A 405 -3.15 16.53 11.66
N ARG A 406 -2.76 15.63 12.56
CA ARG A 406 -3.50 15.44 13.80
C ARG A 406 -3.29 16.64 14.72
N GLU A 407 -4.37 17.28 15.16
CA GLU A 407 -4.33 18.43 16.06
C GLU A 407 -3.59 18.14 17.37
N VAL A 408 -3.84 16.97 17.97
CA VAL A 408 -3.13 16.50 19.16
C VAL A 408 -2.04 15.49 18.74
N PRO A 409 -0.75 15.84 18.84
CA PRO A 409 0.35 14.94 18.49
C PRO A 409 0.31 13.63 19.28
N TRP A 410 0.87 12.56 18.72
CA TRP A 410 1.06 11.33 19.49
C TRP A 410 2.16 11.53 20.52
N ALA A 411 1.94 11.07 21.75
CA ALA A 411 2.99 10.98 22.75
C ALA A 411 3.40 9.51 22.89
N ALA A 412 4.69 9.21 22.75
CA ALA A 412 5.20 7.87 22.99
C ALA A 412 5.11 7.52 24.48
N ILE A 413 4.75 6.27 24.81
CA ILE A 413 4.70 5.79 26.19
C ILE A 413 6.12 5.85 26.78
N THR A 414 6.33 6.69 27.78
CA THR A 414 7.64 6.90 28.39
C THR A 414 8.04 5.67 29.22
N ARG A 415 9.05 4.92 28.77
CA ARG A 415 9.90 4.11 29.65
C ARG A 415 11.36 4.47 29.39
N SER A 416 11.92 5.17 30.37
CA SER A 416 13.29 5.69 30.54
C SER A 416 13.85 6.64 29.48
N SER A 417 14.37 7.76 29.96
CA SER A 417 14.95 8.95 29.30
C SER A 417 16.14 8.70 28.35
N ALA A 418 16.53 7.45 28.09
CA ALA A 418 17.68 7.11 27.26
C ALA A 418 17.31 6.75 25.80
N ARG A 419 16.02 6.84 25.40
CA ARG A 419 15.51 6.26 24.13
C ARG A 419 14.90 7.25 23.13
N SER A 420 14.89 8.51 23.49
CA SER A 420 14.43 9.61 22.64
C SER A 420 15.32 9.86 21.42
N GLU A 421 16.62 9.62 21.57
CA GLU A 421 17.60 9.70 20.49
C GLU A 421 17.31 8.66 19.39
N SER A 422 16.72 7.51 19.70
CA SER A 422 16.39 6.45 18.72
C SER A 422 15.25 6.84 17.76
N LEU A 423 14.24 7.60 18.23
CA LEU A 423 13.16 8.13 17.39
C LEU A 423 13.66 9.29 16.51
N ASN A 424 14.55 10.13 17.06
CA ASN A 424 15.19 11.21 16.29
C ASN A 424 16.23 10.69 15.29
N ALA A 425 16.97 9.64 15.64
CA ALA A 425 17.86 8.92 14.73
C ALA A 425 17.06 8.29 13.58
N TRP A 426 15.86 7.74 13.82
CA TRP A 426 15.02 7.26 12.73
C TRP A 426 14.47 8.40 11.88
N SER A 427 14.01 9.52 12.45
CA SER A 427 13.54 10.67 11.66
C SER A 427 14.68 11.28 10.81
N LEU A 428 15.89 11.44 11.37
CA LEU A 428 17.07 11.93 10.65
C LEU A 428 17.62 10.92 9.62
N ARG A 429 17.49 9.61 9.85
CA ARG A 429 18.05 8.55 8.99
C ARG A 429 17.05 7.94 8.00
N ALA A 430 15.74 8.02 8.24
CA ALA A 430 14.69 7.59 7.31
C ALA A 430 14.54 8.54 6.11
N ASN A 431 15.15 9.73 6.16
CA ASN A 431 15.25 10.66 5.02
C ASN A 431 16.57 10.56 4.25
N CYS A 432 17.43 9.60 4.56
CA CYS A 432 18.34 9.17 3.52
C CYS A 432 17.47 8.56 2.44
N SER A 433 17.49 9.16 1.25
CA SER A 433 16.94 8.71 -0.03
C SER A 433 17.49 7.33 -0.49
N SER A 434 17.92 6.50 0.45
CA SER A 434 18.55 5.19 0.37
C SER A 434 17.80 4.08 1.12
N VAL A 435 16.76 4.38 1.91
CA VAL A 435 15.88 3.37 2.52
C VAL A 435 14.65 3.19 1.64
N PRO A 436 14.59 2.16 0.77
CA PRO A 436 13.41 1.90 -0.03
C PRO A 436 12.20 1.63 0.88
N PRO A 437 10.99 2.14 0.57
CA PRO A 437 9.74 1.62 1.12
C PRO A 437 9.75 0.09 1.18
N ILE A 438 9.15 -0.52 2.20
CA ILE A 438 9.01 -1.99 2.33
C ILE A 438 8.45 -2.62 1.03
N THR A 439 7.62 -1.88 0.29
CA THR A 439 7.05 -2.26 -1.02
C THR A 439 8.00 -2.14 -2.21
N THR A 440 9.12 -1.44 -2.06
CA THR A 440 10.17 -1.23 -3.09
C THR A 440 11.48 -1.95 -2.78
N LEU A 441 11.59 -2.64 -1.64
CA LEU A 441 12.59 -3.68 -1.49
C LEU A 441 12.30 -4.72 -2.56
N PRO A 442 13.19 -4.93 -3.55
CA PRO A 442 12.93 -5.94 -4.56
C PRO A 442 12.77 -7.27 -3.83
N ALA A 443 11.64 -7.95 -4.07
CA ALA A 443 11.57 -9.39 -3.88
C ALA A 443 12.72 -9.94 -4.73
N ALA A 444 13.81 -10.36 -4.07
CA ALA A 444 15.05 -10.87 -4.64
C ALA A 444 15.14 -10.60 -6.15
N ALA A 445 15.51 -9.37 -6.54
CA ALA A 445 15.57 -9.00 -7.93
C ALA A 445 16.48 -10.01 -8.65
N ASN A 446 15.82 -10.87 -9.42
CA ASN A 446 16.37 -11.62 -10.53
C ASN A 446 16.96 -10.60 -11.51
N ALA A 447 18.17 -10.12 -11.21
CA ALA A 447 18.96 -9.40 -12.17
C ALA A 447 19.46 -10.43 -13.18
N ALA A 448 18.92 -10.31 -14.39
CA ALA A 448 19.39 -11.01 -15.57
C ALA A 448 20.83 -10.62 -15.89
N ALA A 449 21.62 -11.59 -16.36
CA ALA A 449 22.40 -11.50 -17.59
C ALA A 449 23.20 -12.80 -17.81
N PRO A 450 23.54 -13.13 -19.06
CA PRO A 450 22.69 -13.77 -20.08
C PRO A 450 22.32 -15.24 -19.76
#